data_AF-A0A954XR15-F1
#
_entry.id   AF-A0A954XR15-F1
#
_cell.length_a   1.000
_cell.length_b   1.000
_cell.length_c   1.000
_cell.angle_alpha   90.00
_cell.angle_beta   90.00
_cell.angle_gamma   90.00
#
_symmetry.space_group_name_H-M   'P 1'
#
loop_
_entity.id
_entity.type
_entity.pdbx_description
1 polymer ?
#
loop_
_entity_poly.entity_id
_entity_poly.type
_entity_poly.pdbx_seq_one_letter_code
_entity_poly.pdbx_strand_id
1 'polypeptide(L)'
;MARTNQKASAPDVRTHGGARAALHMTNEQALRRSVMSCMLWENTFYEDGESIAERIKALAAAVPAETLASIAIEARTQHNLRHVPLLLCVELARRGGSIVGDTIARVVQRADEVPELVSLYWSQNPSKGKDAAGRTVNAPLSSQMKRGLALALTRFDAYQLAKYNRDSAVKLRDVMFLVHAKPKDEAQAATWKQLVDGTLAAPDTWEVGLSSGADKRETFTRLLREKKLGYMALLRNLRNMVDANVDQDLIVDAIRARKGAERVLPFRYVSAARACPRLEPVLDE
;
A
#
# COMPACT_ATOMS: atom_id res chain seq x y z
N MET A 1 42.20 -17.79 36.15
CA MET A 1 42.48 -16.56 35.37
C MET A 1 41.74 -16.64 34.05
N ALA A 2 40.75 -15.77 33.80
CA ALA A 2 40.08 -15.71 32.51
C ALA A 2 41.02 -15.05 31.48
N ARG A 3 41.31 -15.74 30.37
CA ARG A 3 42.11 -15.19 29.27
C ARG A 3 41.25 -14.22 28.46
N THR A 4 41.66 -12.95 28.40
CA THR A 4 40.97 -11.87 27.67
C THR A 4 41.29 -11.85 26.17
N ASN A 5 42.35 -12.55 25.74
CA ASN A 5 42.74 -12.67 24.34
C ASN A 5 42.32 -14.02 23.76
N GLN A 6 41.02 -14.16 23.47
CA GLN A 6 40.48 -15.28 22.71
C GLN A 6 39.97 -14.79 21.36
N LYS A 7 40.26 -15.56 20.29
CA LYS A 7 39.69 -15.31 18.97
C LYS A 7 38.18 -15.42 19.08
N ALA A 8 37.46 -14.34 18.75
CA ALA A 8 36.00 -14.37 18.74
C ALA A 8 35.52 -15.50 17.81
N SER A 9 34.77 -16.46 18.34
CA SER A 9 34.13 -17.47 17.49
C SER A 9 33.02 -16.79 16.72
N ALA A 10 33.04 -16.87 15.39
CA ALA A 10 31.89 -16.47 14.59
C ALA A 10 30.68 -17.34 15.02
N PRO A 11 29.48 -16.76 15.16
CA PRO A 11 28.29 -17.54 15.49
C PRO A 11 28.05 -18.63 14.42
N ASP A 12 27.77 -19.88 14.83
CA ASP A 12 27.38 -20.97 13.91
C ASP A 12 25.93 -20.75 13.46
N VAL A 13 25.74 -19.82 12.51
CA VAL A 13 24.41 -19.52 11.97
C VAL A 13 24.01 -20.60 10.98
N ARG A 14 22.84 -21.21 11.22
CA ARG A 14 22.27 -22.26 10.37
C ARG A 14 20.95 -21.80 9.76
N THR A 15 20.63 -22.35 8.60
CA THR A 15 19.30 -22.24 8.00
C THR A 15 18.30 -23.07 8.81
N HIS A 16 17.00 -22.85 8.61
CA HIS A 16 15.96 -23.69 9.22
C HIS A 16 16.09 -25.18 8.82
N GLY A 17 16.70 -25.48 7.67
CA GLY A 17 17.03 -26.84 7.23
C GLY A 17 18.35 -27.40 7.81
N GLY A 18 18.99 -26.70 8.75
CA GLY A 18 20.19 -27.17 9.46
C GLY A 18 21.53 -26.99 8.73
N ALA A 19 21.51 -26.49 7.49
CA ALA A 19 22.71 -26.18 6.71
C ALA A 19 23.37 -24.88 7.19
N ARG A 20 24.68 -24.70 6.96
CA ARG A 20 25.37 -23.44 7.27
C ARG A 20 24.78 -22.28 6.46
N ALA A 21 24.44 -21.19 7.15
CA ALA A 21 23.96 -19.97 6.52
C ALA A 21 25.13 -19.02 6.21
N ALA A 22 24.92 -18.09 5.27
CA ALA A 22 25.89 -17.04 5.00
C ALA A 22 26.10 -16.18 6.26
N LEU A 23 27.35 -16.09 6.72
CA LEU A 23 27.72 -15.49 8.01
C LEU A 23 27.72 -13.96 8.02
N HIS A 24 27.72 -13.31 6.85
CA HIS A 24 27.92 -11.87 6.76
C HIS A 24 26.88 -11.21 5.85
N MET A 25 25.79 -10.75 6.47
CA MET A 25 24.92 -9.74 5.89
C MET A 25 25.01 -8.51 6.78
N THR A 26 25.14 -7.32 6.17
CA THR A 26 24.97 -6.07 6.91
C THR A 26 23.52 -5.93 7.36
N ASN A 27 23.25 -5.11 8.38
CA ASN A 27 21.88 -4.82 8.81
C ASN A 27 21.02 -4.29 7.65
N GLU A 28 21.61 -3.49 6.76
CA GLU A 28 20.92 -3.01 5.56
C GLU A 28 20.54 -4.15 4.61
N GLN A 29 21.47 -5.06 4.32
CA GLN A 29 21.19 -6.21 3.45
C GLN A 29 20.12 -7.12 4.05
N ALA A 30 20.19 -7.36 5.37
CA ALA A 30 19.22 -8.17 6.09
C ALA A 30 17.83 -7.51 6.09
N LEU A 31 17.77 -6.18 6.27
CA LEU A 31 16.54 -5.40 6.23
C LEU A 31 15.92 -5.44 4.83
N ARG A 32 16.71 -5.12 3.79
CA ARG A 32 16.29 -5.18 2.39
C ARG A 32 15.73 -6.56 2.05
N ARG A 33 16.45 -7.64 2.40
CA ARG A 33 15.98 -9.01 2.16
C ARG A 33 14.62 -9.24 2.82
N SER A 34 14.50 -8.94 4.11
CA SER A 34 13.27 -9.18 4.87
C SER A 34 12.10 -8.38 4.32
N VAL A 35 12.32 -7.10 3.99
CA VAL A 35 11.28 -6.19 3.47
C VAL A 35 10.77 -6.64 2.10
N MET A 36 11.67 -7.05 1.20
CA MET A 36 11.28 -7.40 -0.17
C MET A 36 10.78 -8.84 -0.34
N SER A 37 11.01 -9.71 0.65
CA SER A 37 10.66 -11.14 0.56
C SER A 37 9.41 -11.54 1.33
N CYS A 38 8.70 -10.60 1.97
CA CYS A 38 7.50 -10.92 2.76
C CYS A 38 6.34 -9.97 2.45
N MET A 39 5.12 -10.50 2.57
CA MET A 39 3.94 -9.68 2.83
C MET A 39 3.80 -9.54 4.35
N LEU A 40 3.59 -8.32 4.82
CA LEU A 40 3.56 -8.05 6.26
C LEU A 40 2.47 -8.89 6.93
N TRP A 41 2.83 -9.56 8.04
CA TRP A 41 1.96 -10.45 8.81
C TRP A 41 1.46 -11.71 8.10
N GLU A 42 1.98 -12.04 6.92
CA GLU A 42 1.72 -13.34 6.29
C GLU A 42 2.76 -14.37 6.72
N ASN A 43 2.32 -15.61 6.95
CA ASN A 43 3.21 -16.73 7.22
C ASN A 43 3.94 -17.13 5.94
N THR A 44 5.22 -17.45 6.09
CA THR A 44 6.06 -18.08 5.07
C THR A 44 6.25 -19.56 5.36
N PHE A 45 6.95 -20.27 4.50
CA PHE A 45 7.18 -21.72 4.67
C PHE A 45 7.90 -22.07 5.98
N TYR A 46 8.80 -21.20 6.48
CA TYR A 46 9.63 -21.46 7.66
C TYR A 46 9.38 -20.52 8.85
N GLU A 47 8.70 -19.40 8.63
CA GLU A 47 8.56 -18.34 9.64
C GLU A 47 7.15 -17.75 9.61
N ASP A 48 6.61 -17.44 10.78
CA ASP A 48 5.35 -16.73 10.93
C ASP A 48 5.48 -15.23 10.67
N GLY A 49 4.35 -14.59 10.37
CA GLY A 49 4.31 -13.17 10.00
C GLY A 49 4.65 -12.20 11.14
N GLU A 50 4.43 -12.58 12.41
CA GLU A 50 4.74 -11.73 13.57
C GLU A 50 6.25 -11.69 13.79
N SER A 51 6.91 -12.85 13.75
CA SER A 51 8.37 -12.99 13.81
C SER A 51 9.08 -12.19 12.72
N ILE A 52 8.52 -12.19 11.50
CA ILE A 52 9.04 -11.38 10.38
C ILE A 52 8.89 -9.88 10.68
N ALA A 53 7.74 -9.45 11.18
CA ALA A 53 7.51 -8.05 11.54
C ALA A 53 8.46 -7.58 12.64
N GLU A 54 8.65 -8.36 13.70
CA GLU A 54 9.60 -8.03 14.78
C GLU A 54 11.05 -7.98 14.28
N ARG A 55 11.45 -8.92 13.40
CA ARG A 55 12.77 -8.85 12.75
C ARG A 55 12.93 -7.56 11.95
N ILE A 56 11.92 -7.18 11.17
CA ILE A 56 11.97 -5.94 10.38
C ILE A 56 12.14 -4.72 11.30
N LYS A 57 11.42 -4.65 12.43
CA LYS A 57 11.57 -3.56 13.40
C LYS A 57 12.97 -3.50 14.01
N ALA A 58 13.50 -4.65 14.43
CA ALA A 58 14.85 -4.75 15.00
C ALA A 58 15.92 -4.32 13.99
N LEU A 59 15.83 -4.80 12.75
CA LEU A 59 16.76 -4.43 11.68
C LEU A 59 16.60 -2.97 11.25
N ALA A 60 15.37 -2.45 11.22
CA ALA A 60 15.11 -1.05 10.98
C ALA A 60 15.88 -0.22 12.00
N ALA A 61 15.69 -0.45 13.30
CA ALA A 61 16.41 0.23 14.37
C ALA A 61 17.95 0.20 14.23
N ALA A 62 18.50 -0.82 13.58
CA ALA A 62 19.93 -1.03 13.43
C ALA A 62 20.56 -0.45 12.14
N VAL A 63 19.80 0.27 11.31
CA VAL A 63 20.30 1.00 10.12
C VAL A 63 20.15 2.51 10.28
N PRO A 64 20.92 3.35 9.56
CA PRO A 64 20.73 4.81 9.52
C PRO A 64 19.33 5.24 9.06
N ALA A 65 18.88 6.44 9.44
CA ALA A 65 17.54 6.94 9.11
C ALA A 65 17.36 7.15 7.60
N GLU A 66 18.42 7.59 6.92
CA GLU A 66 18.49 7.80 5.48
C GLU A 66 18.36 6.48 4.73
N THR A 67 19.04 5.43 5.21
CA THR A 67 18.93 4.07 4.68
C THR A 67 17.51 3.53 4.84
N LEU A 68 16.92 3.66 6.03
CA LEU A 68 15.55 3.24 6.31
C LEU A 68 14.54 3.95 5.41
N ALA A 69 14.67 5.27 5.27
CA ALA A 69 13.83 6.08 4.38
C ALA A 69 13.95 5.64 2.91
N SER A 70 15.17 5.40 2.44
CA SER A 70 15.44 4.94 1.06
C SER A 70 14.79 3.58 0.80
N ILE A 71 14.93 2.62 1.72
CA ILE A 71 14.32 1.30 1.62
C ILE A 71 12.79 1.39 1.62
N ALA A 72 12.19 2.23 2.47
CA ALA A 72 10.73 2.43 2.49
C ALA A 72 10.20 2.96 1.15
N ILE A 73 10.91 3.94 0.57
CA ILE A 73 10.57 4.53 -0.73
C ILE A 73 10.74 3.51 -1.85
N GLU A 74 11.83 2.74 -1.85
CA GLU A 74 12.09 1.70 -2.85
C GLU A 74 11.02 0.61 -2.79
N ALA A 75 10.73 0.09 -1.60
CA ALA A 75 9.72 -0.93 -1.36
C ALA A 75 8.35 -0.50 -1.90
N ARG A 76 8.00 0.79 -1.75
CA ARG A 76 6.76 1.32 -2.31
C ARG A 76 6.81 1.57 -3.81
N THR A 77 7.86 2.23 -4.30
CA THR A 77 7.90 2.81 -5.66
C THR A 77 8.35 1.81 -6.71
N GLN A 78 9.29 0.92 -6.38
CA GLN A 78 9.84 -0.07 -7.30
C GLN A 78 9.14 -1.42 -7.13
N HIS A 79 8.99 -1.88 -5.89
CA HIS A 79 8.43 -3.21 -5.60
C HIS A 79 6.91 -3.21 -5.35
N ASN A 80 6.29 -2.03 -5.32
CA ASN A 80 4.84 -1.85 -5.15
C ASN A 80 4.24 -2.49 -3.89
N LEU A 81 5.05 -2.68 -2.84
CA LEU A 81 4.59 -3.21 -1.54
C LEU A 81 3.68 -2.19 -0.84
N ARG A 82 2.67 -2.68 -0.10
CA ARG A 82 1.69 -1.81 0.58
C ARG A 82 2.00 -1.59 2.06
N HIS A 83 1.96 -2.63 2.88
CA HIS A 83 1.99 -2.48 4.35
C HIS A 83 3.40 -2.34 4.91
N VAL A 84 4.38 -3.09 4.39
CA VAL A 84 5.77 -3.03 4.89
C VAL A 84 6.37 -1.61 4.80
N PRO A 85 6.21 -0.85 3.70
CA PRO A 85 6.68 0.54 3.66
C PRO A 85 6.05 1.44 4.73
N LEU A 86 4.76 1.23 5.06
CA LEU A 86 4.09 1.99 6.11
C LEU A 86 4.65 1.66 7.49
N LEU A 87 4.95 0.38 7.76
CA LEU A 87 5.65 -0.03 8.97
C LEU A 87 7.02 0.66 9.08
N LEU A 88 7.80 0.70 7.99
CA LEU A 88 9.10 1.39 8.00
C LEU A 88 8.94 2.91 8.24
N CYS A 89 7.88 3.53 7.74
CA CYS A 89 7.56 4.94 8.05
C CYS A 89 7.25 5.15 9.54
N VAL A 90 6.58 4.19 10.21
CA VAL A 90 6.34 4.24 11.67
C VAL A 90 7.66 4.11 12.43
N GLU A 91 8.55 3.19 12.03
CA GLU A 91 9.88 3.05 12.62
C GLU A 91 10.74 4.30 12.42
N LEU A 92 10.66 4.92 11.24
CA LEU A 92 11.35 6.16 10.93
C LEU A 92 10.80 7.33 11.76
N ALA A 93 9.48 7.40 11.96
CA ALA A 93 8.83 8.47 12.73
C ALA A 93 9.30 8.53 14.20
N ARG A 94 9.74 7.40 14.78
CA ARG A 94 10.35 7.37 16.12
C ARG A 94 11.67 8.12 16.23
N ARG A 95 12.39 8.27 15.13
CA ARG A 95 13.71 8.94 15.09
C ARG A 95 13.60 10.44 14.94
N GLY A 96 12.47 10.93 14.44
CA GLY A 96 12.28 12.33 14.11
C GLY A 96 13.12 12.79 12.91
N GLY A 97 13.25 14.11 12.77
CA GLY A 97 13.93 14.74 11.64
C GLY A 97 13.02 15.03 10.44
N SER A 98 13.42 15.98 9.60
CA SER A 98 12.65 16.43 8.43
C SER A 98 12.37 15.30 7.42
N ILE A 99 13.31 14.35 7.31
CA ILE A 99 13.24 13.20 6.39
C ILE A 99 11.96 12.36 6.57
N VAL A 100 11.40 12.31 7.79
CA VAL A 100 10.18 11.55 8.09
C VAL A 100 9.02 12.02 7.22
N GLY A 101 8.76 13.34 7.20
CA GLY A 101 7.62 13.90 6.46
C GLY A 101 7.76 13.70 4.96
N ASP A 102 8.96 13.89 4.40
CA ASP A 102 9.22 13.71 2.97
C ASP A 102 9.12 12.24 2.56
N THR A 103 9.57 11.33 3.42
CA THR A 103 9.44 9.88 3.21
C THR A 103 7.98 9.45 3.20
N ILE A 104 7.19 9.87 4.19
CA ILE A 104 5.75 9.56 4.26
C ILE A 104 5.04 10.08 3.01
N ALA A 105 5.33 11.30 2.57
CA ALA A 105 4.74 11.86 1.35
C ALA A 105 5.07 11.02 0.10
N ARG A 106 6.25 10.42 0.01
CA ARG A 106 6.63 9.57 -1.13
C ARG A 106 6.10 8.13 -1.03
N VAL A 107 5.97 7.59 0.18
CA VAL A 107 5.52 6.23 0.46
C VAL A 107 4.00 6.10 0.37
N VAL A 108 3.25 7.06 0.92
CA VAL A 108 1.79 7.05 0.75
C VAL A 108 1.50 7.37 -0.72
N GLN A 109 0.86 6.48 -1.45
CA GLN A 109 0.52 6.64 -2.87
C GLN A 109 -0.95 6.31 -3.17
N ARG A 110 -1.70 5.83 -2.18
CA ARG A 110 -3.14 5.59 -2.27
C ARG A 110 -3.86 6.17 -1.07
N ALA A 111 -5.12 6.55 -1.25
CA ALA A 111 -5.88 7.19 -0.19
C ALA A 111 -6.20 6.24 0.99
N ASP A 112 -6.27 4.91 0.76
CA ASP A 112 -6.43 3.92 1.85
C ASP A 112 -5.17 3.83 2.74
N GLU A 113 -3.99 4.19 2.24
CA GLU A 113 -2.75 4.14 3.02
C GLU A 113 -2.65 5.26 4.07
N VAL A 114 -3.46 6.32 3.95
CA VAL A 114 -3.52 7.44 4.91
C VAL A 114 -4.08 6.99 6.27
N PRO A 115 -5.31 6.44 6.36
CA PRO A 115 -5.82 5.89 7.61
C PRO A 115 -5.04 4.67 8.08
N GLU A 116 -4.53 3.85 7.15
CA GLU A 116 -3.73 2.66 7.50
C GLU A 116 -2.43 3.04 8.22
N LEU A 117 -1.70 4.06 7.76
CA LEU A 117 -0.48 4.52 8.44
C LEU A 117 -0.77 5.01 9.86
N VAL A 118 -1.89 5.71 10.05
CA VAL A 118 -2.30 6.21 11.37
C VAL A 118 -2.72 5.05 12.29
N SER A 119 -3.45 4.07 11.76
CA SER A 119 -3.80 2.84 12.48
C SER A 119 -2.55 2.08 12.94
N LEU A 120 -1.61 1.87 12.01
CA LEU A 120 -0.30 1.28 12.29
C LEU A 120 0.47 2.06 13.35
N TYR A 121 0.52 3.39 13.26
CA TYR A 121 1.18 4.22 14.25
C TYR A 121 0.57 4.04 15.64
N TRP A 122 -0.75 4.09 15.78
CA TRP A 122 -1.44 3.91 17.07
C TRP A 122 -1.33 2.49 17.62
N SER A 123 -1.23 1.47 16.77
CA SER A 123 -0.97 0.09 17.23
C SER A 123 0.36 -0.04 17.99
N GLN A 124 1.33 0.83 17.71
CA GLN A 124 2.65 0.81 18.35
C GLN A 124 2.91 1.99 19.29
N ASN A 125 1.92 2.88 19.45
CA ASN A 125 1.98 4.04 20.33
C ASN A 125 0.66 4.06 21.12
N PRO A 126 0.62 3.38 22.28
CA PRO A 126 -0.62 3.12 23.00
C PRO A 126 -1.33 4.39 23.44
N SER A 127 -2.64 4.27 23.62
CA SER A 127 -3.52 5.33 24.10
C SER A 127 -3.03 5.97 25.40
N LYS A 128 -3.27 7.28 25.55
CA LYS A 128 -3.04 8.04 26.78
C LYS A 128 -4.16 7.88 27.82
N GLY A 129 -5.08 6.96 27.60
CA GLY A 129 -6.20 6.66 28.50
C GLY A 129 -7.55 6.96 27.87
N LYS A 130 -8.52 7.37 28.70
CA LYS A 130 -9.87 7.77 28.28
C LYS A 130 -10.12 9.23 28.64
N ASP A 131 -10.86 9.94 27.81
CA ASP A 131 -11.33 11.28 28.13
C ASP A 131 -12.51 11.24 29.13
N ALA A 132 -12.99 12.42 29.55
CA ALA A 132 -14.12 12.54 30.48
C ALA A 132 -15.43 11.89 29.98
N ALA A 133 -15.55 11.67 28.67
CA ALA A 133 -16.68 10.99 28.03
C ALA A 133 -16.43 9.48 27.81
N GLY A 134 -15.33 8.94 28.35
CA GLY A 134 -14.98 7.51 28.24
C GLY A 134 -14.38 7.10 26.89
N ARG A 135 -14.03 8.05 26.01
CA ARG A 135 -13.47 7.78 24.68
C ARG A 135 -11.95 7.63 24.75
N THR A 136 -11.40 6.69 23.98
CA THR A 136 -9.95 6.44 23.92
C THR A 136 -9.20 7.67 23.40
N VAL A 137 -8.17 8.11 24.13
CA VAL A 137 -7.30 9.23 23.75
C VAL A 137 -6.06 8.68 23.04
N ASN A 138 -6.08 8.69 21.71
CA ASN A 138 -4.96 8.17 20.93
C ASN A 138 -3.67 8.99 21.11
N ALA A 139 -2.51 8.35 20.87
CA ALA A 139 -1.22 9.04 20.87
C ALA A 139 -1.19 10.16 19.81
N PRO A 140 -0.62 11.34 20.13
CA PRO A 140 -0.55 12.45 19.20
C PRO A 140 0.38 12.15 18.03
N LEU A 141 -0.02 12.51 16.81
CA LEU A 141 0.87 12.43 15.65
C LEU A 141 1.96 13.50 15.72
N SER A 142 3.19 13.12 15.39
CA SER A 142 4.31 14.07 15.28
C SER A 142 4.07 15.11 14.18
N SER A 143 4.72 16.26 14.29
CA SER A 143 4.61 17.34 13.29
C SER A 143 5.00 16.87 11.88
N GLN A 144 6.03 16.04 11.77
CA GLN A 144 6.50 15.48 10.50
C GLN A 144 5.51 14.47 9.90
N MET A 145 4.84 13.68 10.74
CA MET A 145 3.80 12.76 10.27
C MET A 145 2.57 13.50 9.76
N LYS A 146 2.13 14.53 10.49
CA LYS A 146 1.07 15.44 10.00
C LYS A 146 1.46 16.08 8.67
N ARG A 147 2.69 16.62 8.57
CA ARG A 147 3.22 17.23 7.34
C ARG A 147 3.22 16.24 6.18
N GLY A 148 3.76 15.04 6.35
CA GLY A 148 3.86 14.03 5.29
C GLY A 148 2.50 13.55 4.81
N LEU A 149 1.57 13.28 5.73
CA LEU A 149 0.20 12.89 5.39
C LEU A 149 -0.58 14.03 4.70
N ALA A 150 -0.46 15.26 5.20
CA ALA A 150 -1.07 16.44 4.58
C ALA A 150 -0.57 16.65 3.14
N LEU A 151 0.74 16.52 2.91
CA LEU A 151 1.33 16.59 1.57
C LEU A 151 0.81 15.46 0.68
N ALA A 152 0.72 14.23 1.21
CA ALA A 152 0.25 13.08 0.45
C ALA A 152 -1.21 13.26 -0.04
N LEU A 153 -2.09 13.78 0.82
CA LEU A 153 -3.51 14.01 0.54
C LEU A 153 -3.74 14.93 -0.67
N THR A 154 -2.85 15.89 -0.93
CA THR A 154 -2.99 16.84 -2.06
C THR A 154 -2.92 16.19 -3.45
N ARG A 155 -2.44 14.95 -3.54
CA ARG A 155 -2.33 14.19 -4.79
C ARG A 155 -3.56 13.37 -5.13
N PHE A 156 -4.49 13.19 -4.21
CA PHE A 156 -5.66 12.35 -4.46
C PHE A 156 -6.78 13.14 -5.11
N ASP A 157 -7.31 12.59 -6.20
CA ASP A 157 -8.51 13.10 -6.86
C ASP A 157 -9.81 12.58 -6.19
N ALA A 158 -10.94 13.13 -6.61
CA ALA A 158 -12.26 12.76 -6.08
C ALA A 158 -12.55 11.25 -6.23
N TYR A 159 -12.13 10.63 -7.33
CA TYR A 159 -12.33 9.20 -7.59
C TYR A 159 -11.52 8.34 -6.61
N GLN A 160 -10.24 8.67 -6.40
CA GLN A 160 -9.37 7.96 -5.47
C GLN A 160 -9.87 8.09 -4.03
N LEU A 161 -10.29 9.29 -3.61
CA LEU A 161 -10.88 9.52 -2.30
C LEU A 161 -12.17 8.68 -2.14
N ALA A 162 -13.10 8.74 -3.09
CA ALA A 162 -14.36 7.99 -3.03
C ALA A 162 -14.14 6.46 -3.04
N LYS A 163 -13.24 5.96 -3.89
CA LYS A 163 -12.94 4.52 -4.02
C LYS A 163 -12.39 3.89 -2.74
N TYR A 164 -11.59 4.65 -2.01
CA TYR A 164 -10.88 4.19 -0.82
C TYR A 164 -11.48 4.72 0.49
N ASN A 165 -12.53 5.56 0.42
CA ASN A 165 -13.31 5.95 1.58
C ASN A 165 -14.17 4.76 2.05
N ARG A 166 -13.59 3.94 2.93
CA ARG A 166 -14.23 2.76 3.52
C ARG A 166 -14.62 3.05 4.96
N ASP A 167 -15.62 2.33 5.44
CA ASP A 167 -16.05 2.41 6.84
C ASP A 167 -15.11 1.57 7.73
N SER A 168 -13.97 2.16 8.09
CA SER A 168 -12.96 1.58 8.97
C SER A 168 -12.88 2.33 10.30
N ALA A 169 -12.23 1.73 11.30
CA ALA A 169 -12.05 2.34 12.62
C ALA A 169 -11.33 3.71 12.56
N VAL A 170 -10.33 3.83 11.68
CA VAL A 170 -9.72 5.12 11.31
C VAL A 170 -10.28 5.53 9.96
N LYS A 171 -11.03 6.64 9.91
CA LYS A 171 -11.62 7.13 8.66
C LYS A 171 -10.71 8.13 7.97
N LEU A 172 -10.74 8.14 6.64
CA LEU A 172 -9.96 9.07 5.82
C LEU A 172 -10.25 10.54 6.17
N ARG A 173 -11.53 10.88 6.38
CA ARG A 173 -11.96 12.23 6.80
C ARG A 173 -11.37 12.63 8.16
N ASP A 174 -11.28 11.69 9.10
CA ASP A 174 -10.83 11.97 10.47
C ASP A 174 -9.32 12.25 10.45
N VAL A 175 -8.57 11.53 9.62
CA VAL A 175 -7.14 11.81 9.42
C VAL A 175 -6.94 13.17 8.74
N MET A 176 -7.78 13.55 7.78
CA MET A 176 -7.70 14.86 7.14
C MET A 176 -7.82 16.01 8.15
N PHE A 177 -8.73 15.89 9.13
CA PHE A 177 -8.82 16.82 10.25
C PHE A 177 -7.60 16.77 11.17
N LEU A 178 -7.15 15.57 11.53
CA LEU A 178 -6.04 15.35 12.47
C LEU A 178 -4.70 15.96 11.99
N VAL A 179 -4.48 15.95 10.67
CA VAL A 179 -3.24 16.45 10.05
C VAL A 179 -3.34 17.91 9.61
N HIS A 180 -4.52 18.54 9.75
CA HIS A 180 -4.79 19.90 9.29
C HIS A 180 -4.35 20.14 7.84
N ALA A 181 -4.70 19.20 6.95
CA ALA A 181 -4.33 19.30 5.54
C ALA A 181 -4.93 20.58 4.94
N LYS A 182 -4.16 21.26 4.08
CA LYS A 182 -4.63 22.41 3.32
C LYS A 182 -4.76 22.03 1.84
N PRO A 183 -5.90 22.33 1.20
CA PRO A 183 -6.07 22.06 -0.22
C PRO A 183 -5.10 22.94 -1.02
N LYS A 184 -4.64 22.44 -2.16
CA LYS A 184 -3.74 23.16 -3.05
C LYS A 184 -4.44 24.25 -3.88
N ASP A 185 -5.75 24.09 -4.10
CA ASP A 185 -6.59 24.98 -4.90
C ASP A 185 -8.07 24.89 -4.47
N GLU A 186 -8.92 25.78 -5.01
CA GLU A 186 -10.36 25.84 -4.67
C GLU A 186 -11.13 24.59 -5.14
N ALA A 187 -10.72 23.97 -6.25
CA ALA A 187 -11.35 22.75 -6.76
C ALA A 187 -11.13 21.56 -5.81
N GLN A 188 -9.92 21.43 -5.27
CA GLN A 188 -9.59 20.46 -4.25
C GLN A 188 -10.29 20.79 -2.93
N ALA A 189 -10.40 22.07 -2.57
CA ALA A 189 -11.17 22.48 -1.39
C ALA A 189 -12.63 22.03 -1.47
N ALA A 190 -13.28 22.20 -2.63
CA ALA A 190 -14.63 21.71 -2.88
C ALA A 190 -14.73 20.18 -2.79
N THR A 191 -13.77 19.46 -3.38
CA THR A 191 -13.70 17.98 -3.30
C THR A 191 -13.54 17.50 -1.86
N TRP A 192 -12.67 18.14 -1.08
CA TRP A 192 -12.45 17.79 0.32
C TRP A 192 -13.66 18.13 1.19
N LYS A 193 -14.38 19.21 0.88
CA LYS A 193 -15.66 19.50 1.52
C LYS A 193 -16.67 18.38 1.28
N GLN A 194 -16.79 17.87 0.06
CA GLN A 194 -17.65 16.72 -0.23
C GLN A 194 -17.22 15.45 0.55
N LEU A 195 -15.91 15.24 0.72
CA LEU A 195 -15.40 14.11 1.52
C LEU A 195 -15.80 14.25 2.99
N VAL A 196 -15.66 15.46 3.56
CA VAL A 196 -16.05 15.76 4.94
C VAL A 196 -17.54 15.58 5.15
N ASP A 197 -18.34 16.13 4.24
CA ASP A 197 -19.80 16.14 4.32
C ASP A 197 -20.40 14.76 3.96
N GLY A 198 -19.58 13.81 3.51
CA GLY A 198 -20.03 12.48 3.08
C GLY A 198 -20.85 12.50 1.79
N THR A 199 -20.69 13.55 0.98
CA THR A 199 -21.45 13.78 -0.27
C THR A 199 -20.61 13.52 -1.53
N LEU A 200 -19.41 12.95 -1.39
CA LEU A 200 -18.63 12.49 -2.54
C LEU A 200 -19.45 11.53 -3.39
N ALA A 201 -19.48 11.79 -4.69
CA ALA A 201 -20.12 10.90 -5.65
C ALA A 201 -19.54 9.49 -5.54
N ALA A 202 -20.41 8.49 -5.66
CA ALA A 202 -19.99 7.10 -5.70
C ALA A 202 -18.97 6.89 -6.84
N PRO A 203 -17.90 6.10 -6.61
CA PRO A 203 -16.87 5.91 -7.61
C PRO A 203 -17.46 5.16 -8.82
N ASP A 204 -17.31 5.74 -10.02
CA ASP A 204 -17.74 5.15 -11.29
C ASP A 204 -16.93 3.88 -11.61
N THR A 205 -17.38 2.76 -11.08
CA THR A 205 -16.71 1.46 -11.13
C THR A 205 -17.69 0.38 -11.60
N TRP A 206 -17.16 -0.68 -12.20
CA TRP A 206 -18.00 -1.78 -12.65
C TRP A 206 -18.71 -2.44 -11.47
N GLU A 207 -18.08 -2.56 -10.30
CA GLU A 207 -18.71 -3.12 -9.10
C GLU A 207 -19.96 -2.32 -8.68
N VAL A 208 -19.88 -0.99 -8.68
CA VAL A 208 -21.01 -0.11 -8.33
C VAL A 208 -22.12 -0.23 -9.38
N GLY A 209 -21.79 -0.15 -10.67
CA GLY A 209 -22.77 -0.27 -11.75
C GLY A 209 -23.54 -1.59 -11.70
N LEU A 210 -22.82 -2.71 -11.55
CA LEU A 210 -23.46 -4.03 -11.48
C LEU A 210 -24.29 -4.20 -10.21
N SER A 211 -23.83 -3.65 -9.08
CA SER A 211 -24.58 -3.73 -7.82
C SER A 211 -25.85 -2.88 -7.85
N SER A 212 -25.90 -1.81 -8.65
CA SER A 212 -27.12 -1.02 -8.91
C SER A 212 -28.06 -1.66 -9.93
N GLY A 213 -27.78 -2.87 -10.41
CA GLY A 213 -28.62 -3.58 -11.38
C GLY A 213 -28.44 -3.14 -12.84
N ALA A 214 -27.36 -2.42 -13.16
CA ALA A 214 -27.08 -2.03 -14.54
C ALA A 214 -26.71 -3.25 -15.40
N ASP A 215 -26.99 -3.15 -16.70
CA ASP A 215 -26.61 -4.20 -17.66
C ASP A 215 -25.08 -4.36 -17.73
N LYS A 216 -24.62 -5.62 -17.73
CA LYS A 216 -23.19 -5.94 -17.74
C LYS A 216 -22.50 -5.47 -19.01
N ARG A 217 -23.12 -5.73 -20.17
CA ARG A 217 -22.56 -5.40 -21.48
C ARG A 217 -22.42 -3.89 -21.63
N GLU A 218 -23.48 -3.16 -21.33
CA GLU A 218 -23.50 -1.69 -21.40
C GLU A 218 -22.49 -1.06 -20.44
N THR A 219 -22.44 -1.55 -19.19
CA THR A 219 -21.51 -1.07 -18.17
C THR A 219 -20.06 -1.22 -18.63
N PHE A 220 -19.65 -2.41 -19.06
CA PHE A 220 -18.28 -2.63 -19.54
C PHE A 220 -17.99 -1.87 -20.83
N THR A 221 -18.91 -1.86 -21.79
CA THR A 221 -18.76 -1.12 -23.05
C THR A 221 -18.50 0.37 -22.80
N ARG A 222 -19.31 0.99 -21.92
CA ARG A 222 -19.13 2.39 -21.52
C ARG A 222 -17.76 2.62 -20.86
N LEU A 223 -17.41 1.79 -19.87
CA LEU A 223 -16.14 1.94 -19.13
C LEU A 223 -14.90 1.77 -20.03
N LEU A 224 -14.96 0.90 -21.04
CA LEU A 224 -13.89 0.74 -22.03
C LEU A 224 -13.81 1.97 -22.96
N ARG A 225 -14.94 2.43 -23.52
CA ARG A 225 -14.99 3.61 -24.40
C ARG A 225 -14.52 4.89 -23.69
N GLU A 226 -14.95 5.09 -22.45
CA GLU A 226 -14.56 6.23 -21.62
C GLU A 226 -13.15 6.06 -21.01
N LYS A 227 -12.48 4.92 -21.25
CA LYS A 227 -11.14 4.60 -20.71
C LYS A 227 -11.07 4.71 -19.18
N LYS A 228 -12.15 4.35 -18.50
CA LYS A 228 -12.31 4.39 -17.04
C LYS A 228 -12.09 3.03 -16.37
N LEU A 229 -12.07 1.94 -17.13
CA LEU A 229 -11.72 0.62 -16.60
C LEU A 229 -10.21 0.51 -16.40
N GLY A 230 -9.75 0.41 -15.15
CA GLY A 230 -8.33 0.20 -14.86
C GLY A 230 -7.82 -1.15 -15.34
N TYR A 231 -6.56 -1.24 -15.76
CA TYR A 231 -6.00 -2.44 -16.40
C TYR A 231 -6.12 -3.73 -15.57
N MET A 232 -5.91 -3.65 -14.25
CA MET A 232 -6.12 -4.82 -13.37
C MET A 232 -7.59 -5.27 -13.32
N ALA A 233 -8.54 -4.34 -13.43
CA ALA A 233 -9.96 -4.67 -13.50
C ALA A 233 -10.32 -5.28 -14.86
N LEU A 234 -9.73 -4.77 -15.94
CA LEU A 234 -9.81 -5.35 -17.29
C LEU A 234 -9.38 -6.83 -17.28
N LEU A 235 -8.15 -7.12 -16.82
CA LEU A 235 -7.60 -8.49 -16.80
C LEU A 235 -8.45 -9.46 -15.97
N ARG A 236 -8.98 -9.01 -14.83
CA ARG A 236 -9.81 -9.85 -13.95
C ARG A 236 -11.22 -10.11 -14.50
N ASN A 237 -11.69 -9.27 -15.41
CA ASN A 237 -13.06 -9.31 -15.93
C ASN A 237 -13.14 -9.73 -17.40
N LEU A 238 -12.04 -10.17 -18.04
CA LEU A 238 -12.05 -10.59 -19.45
C LEU A 238 -13.16 -11.60 -19.75
N ARG A 239 -13.27 -12.67 -18.94
CA ARG A 239 -14.35 -13.66 -19.07
C ARG A 239 -15.73 -13.00 -18.93
N ASN A 240 -15.93 -12.17 -17.92
CA ASN A 240 -17.22 -11.48 -17.69
C ASN A 240 -17.63 -10.60 -18.89
N MET A 241 -16.67 -9.95 -19.54
CA MET A 241 -16.93 -9.12 -20.73
C MET A 241 -17.25 -9.98 -21.95
N VAL A 242 -16.52 -11.07 -22.16
CA VAL A 242 -16.78 -12.03 -23.25
C VAL A 242 -18.17 -12.67 -23.08
N ASP A 243 -18.48 -13.16 -21.88
CA ASP A 243 -19.77 -13.81 -21.58
C ASP A 243 -20.95 -12.84 -21.69
N ALA A 244 -20.71 -11.55 -21.42
CA ALA A 244 -21.70 -10.49 -21.60
C ALA A 244 -21.81 -9.98 -23.04
N ASN A 245 -21.09 -10.57 -24.01
CA ASN A 245 -21.06 -10.14 -25.41
C ASN A 245 -20.66 -8.66 -25.59
N VAL A 246 -19.69 -8.19 -24.79
CA VAL A 246 -19.00 -6.92 -25.06
C VAL A 246 -18.22 -7.07 -26.36
N ASP A 247 -18.18 -6.00 -27.16
CA ASP A 247 -17.45 -5.98 -28.43
C ASP A 247 -15.99 -6.42 -28.24
N GLN A 248 -15.59 -7.48 -28.96
CA GLN A 248 -14.28 -8.08 -28.79
C GLN A 248 -13.17 -7.11 -29.21
N ASP A 249 -13.37 -6.32 -30.26
CA ASP A 249 -12.36 -5.35 -30.73
C ASP A 249 -12.11 -4.29 -29.67
N LEU A 250 -13.15 -3.86 -28.97
CA LEU A 250 -13.04 -2.91 -27.86
C LEU A 250 -12.26 -3.49 -26.67
N ILE A 251 -12.40 -4.79 -26.38
CA ILE A 251 -11.61 -5.47 -25.34
C ILE A 251 -10.14 -5.56 -25.77
N VAL A 252 -9.89 -5.96 -27.01
CA VAL A 252 -8.54 -6.10 -27.57
C VAL A 252 -7.81 -4.75 -27.58
N ASP A 253 -8.47 -3.69 -28.03
CA ASP A 253 -7.93 -2.33 -28.01
C ASP A 253 -7.57 -1.88 -26.59
N ALA A 254 -8.40 -2.21 -25.60
CA ALA A 254 -8.12 -1.89 -24.21
C ALA A 254 -6.93 -2.68 -23.65
N ILE A 255 -6.75 -3.95 -24.04
CA ILE A 255 -5.58 -4.77 -23.67
C ILE A 255 -4.32 -4.15 -24.26
N ARG A 256 -4.33 -3.81 -25.56
CA ARG A 256 -3.20 -3.22 -26.29
C ARG A 256 -2.85 -1.81 -25.84
N ALA A 257 -3.84 -1.02 -25.44
CA ALA A 257 -3.62 0.33 -24.93
C ALA A 257 -2.80 0.35 -23.62
N ARG A 258 -2.77 -0.76 -22.87
CA ARG A 258 -1.96 -0.95 -21.64
C ARG A 258 -2.06 0.19 -20.61
N LYS A 259 -3.19 0.92 -20.60
CA LYS A 259 -3.39 2.09 -19.75
C LYS A 259 -3.43 1.69 -18.28
N GLY A 260 -2.39 2.02 -17.52
CA GLY A 260 -2.27 1.65 -16.11
C GLY A 260 -1.69 0.26 -15.87
N ALA A 261 -0.99 -0.32 -16.86
CA ALA A 261 -0.40 -1.64 -16.78
C ALA A 261 0.96 -1.68 -16.06
N GLU A 262 1.53 -0.53 -15.68
CA GLU A 262 2.91 -0.40 -15.17
C GLU A 262 3.14 -1.16 -13.86
N ARG A 263 2.06 -1.43 -13.12
CA ARG A 263 2.07 -2.15 -11.82
C ARG A 263 1.46 -3.55 -11.91
N VAL A 264 1.26 -4.06 -13.11
CA VAL A 264 0.67 -5.39 -13.35
C VAL A 264 1.79 -6.40 -13.48
N LEU A 265 1.82 -7.36 -12.56
CA LEU A 265 2.86 -8.39 -12.52
C LEU A 265 2.60 -9.47 -13.60
N PRO A 266 3.65 -10.09 -14.17
CA PRO A 266 3.53 -11.08 -15.24
C PRO A 266 2.51 -12.20 -14.98
N PHE A 267 2.48 -12.74 -13.75
CA PHE A 267 1.54 -13.82 -13.39
C PHE A 267 0.06 -13.41 -13.52
N ARG A 268 -0.26 -12.10 -13.53
CA ARG A 268 -1.62 -11.61 -13.73
C ARG A 268 -2.10 -11.84 -15.16
N TYR A 269 -1.21 -11.72 -16.15
CA TYR A 269 -1.51 -12.07 -17.54
C TYR A 269 -1.75 -13.57 -17.68
N VAL A 270 -0.88 -14.40 -17.07
CA VAL A 270 -1.08 -15.86 -17.02
C VAL A 270 -2.41 -16.24 -16.36
N SER A 271 -2.77 -15.56 -15.26
CA SER A 271 -4.06 -15.78 -14.59
C SER A 271 -5.24 -15.39 -15.47
N ALA A 272 -5.12 -14.28 -16.21
CA ALA A 272 -6.14 -13.80 -17.12
C ALA A 272 -6.30 -14.73 -18.34
N ALA A 273 -5.19 -15.20 -18.93
CA ALA A 273 -5.18 -16.18 -20.02
C ALA A 273 -5.84 -17.50 -19.58
N ARG A 274 -5.47 -18.04 -18.41
CA ARG A 274 -6.15 -19.22 -17.84
C ARG A 274 -7.65 -19.01 -17.63
N ALA A 275 -8.06 -17.80 -17.23
CA ALA A 275 -9.46 -17.49 -17.02
C ALA A 275 -10.23 -17.26 -18.35
N CYS A 276 -9.58 -16.73 -19.38
CA CYS A 276 -10.18 -16.45 -20.68
C CYS A 276 -9.21 -16.86 -21.82
N PRO A 277 -9.08 -18.17 -22.12
CA PRO A 277 -8.07 -18.65 -23.09
C PRO A 277 -8.24 -18.07 -24.50
N ARG A 278 -9.47 -17.71 -24.89
CA ARG A 278 -9.76 -17.07 -26.18
C ARG A 278 -8.97 -15.77 -26.41
N LEU A 279 -8.63 -15.05 -25.34
CA LEU A 279 -7.90 -13.78 -25.40
C LEU A 279 -6.41 -13.94 -25.07
N GLU A 280 -5.92 -15.16 -24.83
CA GLU A 280 -4.50 -15.44 -24.57
C GLU A 280 -3.56 -14.87 -25.66
N PRO A 281 -3.81 -15.03 -26.97
CA PRO A 281 -2.92 -14.49 -27.99
C PRO A 281 -2.71 -12.98 -27.92
N VAL A 282 -3.73 -12.25 -27.45
CA VAL A 282 -3.70 -10.78 -27.33
C VAL A 282 -2.99 -10.34 -26.05
N LEU A 283 -3.02 -11.18 -25.01
CA LEU A 283 -2.32 -10.91 -23.74
C LEU A 283 -0.80 -11.11 -23.84
N ASP A 284 -0.36 -11.91 -24.81
CA ASP A 284 1.04 -12.23 -25.06
C ASP A 284 1.75 -11.23 -26.01
N GLU A 285 1.02 -10.24 -26.54
CA GLU A 285 1.56 -9.11 -27.33
C GLU A 285 2.31 -8.07 -26.48
#